data_AF-A0A7M4FM80-F1
#
_entry.id   AF-A0A7M4FM80-F1
#
_cell.length_a   1.000
_cell.length_b   1.000
_cell.length_c   1.000
_cell.angle_alpha   90.00
_cell.angle_beta   90.00
_cell.angle_gamma   90.00
#
_symmetry.space_group_name_H-M   'P 1'
#
loop_
_entity.id
_entity.type
_entity.pdbx_description
1 polymer ?
#
loop_
_entity_poly.entity_id
_entity_poly.type
_entity_poly.pdbx_seq_one_letter_code
_entity_poly.pdbx_strand_id
1 'polypeptide(L)'
;MAAGCEEAAGAVLRSRACANRVLDLLAGPLPPEDAPLPDGCSAEEQYKIWMRHRYHSCVLCLAELMGHSSFEVKEMSLCTLMKFVEVEGEHPLVKAEWKGSFIFPRELLKLVVESLIPCEEDSSLLISRFQEYLEYDDVRYFVMKAVTENIGQIMQKTKEIPLPVYQQNVFSLISSISMPSRKTELVNFMVKQDHLEEWKVSKLKEHKRAFERMWLVFLKYKLPSSLYKKVLMILHDSILPHMNEPTLMIDFLTAAYDIGGAISLLALNGLFVLIHQHNLEYPDFYKKLYSLLDPSIYHVKYRARFFRLMDLFLSSSHLPAYLVAAFIKRLSRLALTAPPEALLMVIPFICNLFRRHPACKVLVHRPSGPEDLLEDPYVMEEEEPSESRALESSLWELRALQNHYYPDVAKAAATVNQSLSEIEDDISGLLELSAYELFDREVMKSTTDVPLEFEQVRGLFDKKNDIFAEYFALD
;
A
#
# COMPACT_ATOMS: atom_id res chain seq x y z
N MET A 1 1.84 -41.28 6.80
CA MET A 1 1.40 -40.04 6.11
C MET A 1 0.33 -40.30 5.06
N ALA A 2 0.47 -41.27 4.15
CA ALA A 2 -0.56 -41.57 3.13
C ALA A 2 -1.92 -42.01 3.71
N ALA A 3 -1.94 -42.85 4.76
CA ALA A 3 -3.19 -43.33 5.37
C ALA A 3 -4.03 -42.24 6.06
N GLY A 4 -3.40 -41.20 6.61
CA GLY A 4 -4.12 -40.07 7.24
C GLY A 4 -4.75 -39.13 6.21
N CYS A 5 -4.13 -38.97 5.02
CA CYS A 5 -4.72 -38.22 3.92
C CYS A 5 -5.92 -38.94 3.30
N GLU A 6 -5.90 -40.28 3.18
CA GLU A 6 -7.06 -41.05 2.71
C GLU A 6 -8.25 -40.97 3.67
N GLU A 7 -7.99 -40.99 4.99
CA GLU A 7 -9.04 -40.88 6.00
C GLU A 7 -9.66 -39.48 6.03
N ALA A 8 -8.83 -38.43 5.90
CA ALA A 8 -9.27 -37.04 5.77
C ALA A 8 -10.06 -36.82 4.47
N ALA A 9 -9.59 -37.33 3.33
CA ALA A 9 -10.30 -37.27 2.05
C ALA A 9 -11.64 -38.03 2.12
N GLY A 10 -11.67 -39.18 2.79
CA GLY A 10 -12.89 -39.95 3.05
C GLY A 10 -13.87 -39.22 3.99
N ALA A 11 -13.38 -38.49 4.99
CA ALA A 11 -14.20 -37.62 5.85
C ALA A 11 -14.79 -36.44 5.06
N VAL A 12 -14.01 -35.82 4.17
CA VAL A 12 -14.44 -34.69 3.32
C VAL A 12 -15.43 -35.14 2.22
N LEU A 13 -15.26 -36.33 1.66
CA LEU A 13 -16.25 -36.90 0.72
C LEU A 13 -17.57 -37.22 1.43
N ARG A 14 -17.52 -37.70 2.67
CA ARG A 14 -18.71 -37.91 3.51
C ARG A 14 -19.37 -36.59 3.89
N SER A 15 -18.61 -35.53 4.18
CA SER A 15 -19.18 -34.21 4.47
C SER A 15 -19.82 -33.56 3.24
N ARG A 16 -19.28 -33.77 2.03
CA ARG A 16 -19.93 -33.36 0.78
C ARG A 16 -21.28 -34.05 0.57
N ALA A 17 -21.41 -35.32 0.97
CA ALA A 17 -22.70 -36.02 0.98
C ALA A 17 -23.66 -35.49 2.08
N CYS A 18 -23.11 -35.04 3.22
CA CYS A 18 -23.89 -34.34 4.25
C CYS A 18 -24.43 -33.00 3.76
N ALA A 19 -23.71 -32.26 2.91
CA ALA A 19 -24.18 -30.99 2.30
C ALA A 19 -25.57 -31.15 1.67
N ASN A 20 -25.76 -32.23 0.90
CA ASN A 20 -27.02 -32.53 0.22
C ASN A 20 -28.14 -32.97 1.18
N ARG A 21 -27.82 -33.31 2.44
CA ARG A 21 -28.80 -33.67 3.48
C ARG A 21 -29.15 -32.50 4.41
N VAL A 22 -28.46 -31.36 4.29
CA VAL A 22 -28.78 -30.12 5.04
C VAL A 22 -30.20 -29.63 4.74
N LEU A 23 -30.72 -29.94 3.54
CA LEU A 23 -32.07 -29.64 3.05
C LEU A 23 -33.22 -30.03 4.00
N ASP A 24 -33.03 -31.04 4.87
CA ASP A 24 -34.09 -31.61 5.72
C ASP A 24 -33.99 -31.23 7.21
N LEU A 25 -33.10 -30.29 7.59
CA LEU A 25 -32.85 -29.90 8.99
C LEU A 25 -33.96 -29.00 9.57
N LEU A 26 -34.23 -29.11 10.88
CA LEU A 26 -35.23 -28.30 11.59
C LEU A 26 -34.91 -26.80 11.48
N ALA A 27 -35.90 -26.02 11.07
CA ALA A 27 -35.87 -24.57 11.15
C ALA A 27 -36.34 -24.09 12.55
N GLY A 28 -35.41 -23.64 13.41
CA GLY A 28 -35.65 -23.22 14.79
C GLY A 28 -34.37 -22.87 15.58
N PRO A 29 -34.42 -22.39 16.84
CA PRO A 29 -33.23 -22.22 17.69
C PRO A 29 -32.69 -23.56 18.19
N LEU A 30 -31.36 -23.76 18.16
CA LEU A 30 -30.71 -24.99 18.63
C LEU A 30 -30.64 -24.96 20.17
N PRO A 31 -31.19 -25.95 20.89
CA PRO A 31 -30.93 -26.12 22.32
C PRO A 31 -29.47 -26.54 22.57
N PRO A 32 -28.90 -26.26 23.76
CA PRO A 32 -27.64 -26.85 24.20
C PRO A 32 -27.74 -28.39 24.20
N GLU A 33 -26.66 -29.09 23.84
CA GLU A 33 -26.62 -30.56 23.75
C GLU A 33 -26.93 -31.26 25.09
N ASP A 34 -26.69 -30.56 26.21
CA ASP A 34 -26.96 -31.02 27.58
C ASP A 34 -28.29 -30.52 28.18
N ALA A 35 -29.07 -29.72 27.44
CA ALA A 35 -30.35 -29.21 27.94
C ALA A 35 -31.45 -30.28 27.86
N PRO A 36 -32.29 -30.44 28.89
CA PRO A 36 -33.46 -31.32 28.80
C PRO A 36 -34.32 -30.89 27.61
N LEU A 37 -34.61 -31.85 26.72
CA LEU A 37 -35.48 -31.64 25.55
C LEU A 37 -36.81 -31.03 26.01
N PRO A 38 -37.38 -30.06 25.28
CA PRO A 38 -38.67 -29.47 25.65
C PRO A 38 -39.73 -30.56 25.79
N ASP A 39 -40.45 -30.57 26.93
CA ASP A 39 -41.54 -31.50 27.18
C ASP A 39 -42.61 -31.36 26.08
N GLY A 40 -42.78 -32.40 25.24
CA GLY A 40 -43.76 -32.44 24.16
C GLY A 40 -43.22 -32.47 22.73
N CYS A 41 -41.90 -32.51 22.51
CA CYS A 41 -41.33 -32.63 21.16
C CYS A 41 -41.66 -33.97 20.49
N SER A 42 -42.11 -33.95 19.24
CA SER A 42 -42.35 -35.14 18.42
C SER A 42 -41.03 -35.88 18.11
N ALA A 43 -41.08 -37.19 17.82
CA ALA A 43 -39.90 -37.98 17.46
C ALA A 43 -39.14 -37.41 16.24
N GLU A 44 -39.87 -36.76 15.32
CA GLU A 44 -39.28 -36.07 14.17
C GLU A 44 -38.49 -34.81 14.58
N GLU A 45 -38.96 -34.07 15.59
CA GLU A 45 -38.26 -32.88 16.08
C GLU A 45 -36.98 -33.24 16.83
N GLN A 46 -37.02 -34.31 17.65
CA GLN A 46 -35.83 -34.82 18.32
C GLN A 46 -34.76 -35.30 17.31
N TYR A 47 -35.18 -36.01 16.26
CA TYR A 47 -34.27 -36.44 15.19
C TYR A 47 -33.64 -35.24 14.46
N LYS A 48 -34.44 -34.21 14.15
CA LYS A 48 -33.94 -33.01 13.47
C LYS A 48 -33.02 -32.14 14.34
N ILE A 49 -33.23 -32.09 15.67
CA ILE A 49 -32.29 -31.46 16.62
C ILE A 49 -30.95 -32.22 16.63
N TRP A 50 -30.98 -33.54 16.76
CA TRP A 50 -29.78 -34.38 16.73
C TRP A 50 -28.99 -34.24 15.42
N MET A 51 -29.68 -34.23 14.28
CA MET A 51 -29.05 -34.01 12.98
C MET A 51 -28.34 -32.66 12.89
N ARG A 52 -28.86 -31.63 13.55
CA ARG A 52 -28.23 -30.29 13.58
C ARG A 52 -27.01 -30.22 14.50
N HIS A 53 -26.99 -30.95 15.62
CA HIS A 53 -25.76 -31.14 16.41
C HIS A 53 -24.68 -31.87 15.59
N ARG A 54 -25.05 -32.90 14.82
CA ARG A 54 -24.12 -33.60 13.92
C ARG A 54 -23.59 -32.69 12.81
N TYR A 55 -24.44 -31.84 12.24
CA TYR A 55 -24.01 -30.83 11.28
C TYR A 55 -23.01 -29.86 11.91
N HIS A 56 -23.30 -29.32 13.10
CA HIS A 56 -22.41 -28.40 13.80
C HIS A 56 -21.04 -29.06 14.13
N SER A 57 -21.05 -30.30 14.61
CA SER A 57 -19.82 -31.07 14.84
C SER A 57 -19.03 -31.29 13.55
N CYS A 58 -19.70 -31.58 12.43
CA CYS A 58 -19.05 -31.69 11.11
C CYS A 58 -18.40 -30.38 10.67
N VAL A 59 -19.10 -29.26 10.85
CA VAL A 59 -18.59 -27.91 10.57
C VAL A 59 -17.33 -27.61 11.38
N LEU A 60 -17.33 -27.91 12.68
CA LEU A 60 -16.16 -27.74 13.55
C LEU A 60 -14.99 -28.62 13.11
N CYS A 61 -15.22 -29.89 12.79
CA CYS A 61 -14.17 -30.77 12.26
C CYS A 61 -13.59 -30.24 10.94
N LEU A 62 -14.42 -29.72 10.03
CA LEU A 62 -13.94 -29.11 8.78
C LEU A 62 -13.13 -27.84 9.02
N ALA A 63 -13.50 -27.03 10.01
CA ALA A 63 -12.73 -25.86 10.42
C ALA A 63 -11.36 -26.26 10.99
N GLU A 64 -11.29 -27.30 11.83
CA GLU A 64 -10.03 -27.86 12.32
C GLU A 64 -9.14 -28.38 11.18
N LEU A 65 -9.72 -29.01 10.16
CA LEU A 65 -8.99 -29.49 8.99
C LEU A 65 -8.38 -28.36 8.13
N MET A 66 -8.83 -27.10 8.27
CA MET A 66 -8.16 -25.95 7.65
C MET A 66 -6.77 -25.68 8.24
N GLY A 67 -6.48 -26.20 9.44
CA GLY A 67 -5.15 -26.20 10.06
C GLY A 67 -4.29 -27.42 9.72
N HIS A 68 -4.73 -28.33 8.85
CA HIS A 68 -4.03 -29.59 8.58
C HIS A 68 -2.72 -29.40 7.78
N SER A 69 -1.67 -30.20 8.03
CA SER A 69 -0.35 -30.02 7.39
C SER A 69 -0.35 -30.08 5.84
N SER A 70 -1.30 -30.80 5.23
CA SER A 70 -1.45 -30.90 3.76
C SER A 70 -2.37 -29.81 3.18
N PHE A 71 -1.87 -29.07 2.20
CA PHE A 71 -2.62 -28.02 1.50
C PHE A 71 -3.88 -28.53 0.80
N GLU A 72 -3.83 -29.71 0.18
CA GLU A 72 -4.99 -30.30 -0.51
C GLU A 72 -6.18 -30.50 0.44
N VAL A 73 -5.89 -30.92 1.68
CA VAL A 73 -6.92 -31.09 2.72
C VAL A 73 -7.47 -29.74 3.17
N LYS A 74 -6.60 -28.73 3.33
CA LYS A 74 -7.01 -27.37 3.69
C LYS A 74 -7.93 -26.76 2.61
N GLU A 75 -7.54 -26.86 1.33
CA GLU A 75 -8.31 -26.35 0.18
C GLU A 75 -9.66 -27.04 0.06
N MET A 76 -9.70 -28.38 0.15
CA MET A 76 -10.95 -29.13 0.06
C MET A 76 -11.89 -28.85 1.23
N SER A 77 -11.36 -28.62 2.43
CA SER A 77 -12.15 -28.24 3.61
C SER A 77 -12.77 -26.86 3.43
N LEU A 78 -11.99 -25.87 2.96
CA LEU A 78 -12.48 -24.52 2.63
C LEU A 78 -13.60 -24.56 1.59
N CYS A 79 -13.38 -25.25 0.47
CA CYS A 79 -14.38 -25.39 -0.60
C CYS A 79 -15.67 -26.07 -0.10
N THR A 80 -15.56 -27.01 0.83
CA THR A 80 -16.72 -27.71 1.41
C THR A 80 -17.48 -26.82 2.38
N LEU A 81 -16.78 -26.06 3.23
CA LEU A 81 -17.39 -25.08 4.13
C LEU A 81 -18.12 -23.98 3.35
N MET A 82 -17.54 -23.48 2.26
CA MET A 82 -18.22 -22.48 1.42
C MET A 82 -19.44 -23.04 0.70
N LYS A 83 -19.45 -24.33 0.32
CA LYS A 83 -20.67 -24.99 -0.15
C LYS A 83 -21.72 -25.12 0.95
N PHE A 84 -21.33 -25.33 2.20
CA PHE A 84 -22.28 -25.31 3.31
C PHE A 84 -22.87 -23.91 3.51
N VAL A 85 -22.06 -22.85 3.36
CA VAL A 85 -22.53 -21.46 3.36
C VAL A 85 -23.55 -21.23 2.22
N GLU A 86 -23.29 -21.75 1.03
CA GLU A 86 -24.21 -21.67 -0.12
C GLU A 86 -25.55 -22.34 0.18
N VAL A 87 -25.50 -23.61 0.61
CA VAL A 87 -26.69 -24.41 0.88
C VAL A 87 -27.49 -23.87 2.07
N GLU A 88 -26.83 -23.39 3.12
CA GLU A 88 -27.47 -22.76 4.28
C GLU A 88 -28.08 -21.40 3.95
N GLY A 89 -27.51 -20.68 2.97
CA GLY A 89 -28.08 -19.47 2.41
C GLY A 89 -29.36 -19.72 1.61
N GLU A 90 -29.40 -20.79 0.81
CA GLU A 90 -30.61 -21.23 0.08
C GLU A 90 -31.67 -21.81 1.02
N HIS A 91 -31.26 -22.52 2.08
CA HIS A 91 -32.13 -23.23 3.02
C HIS A 91 -31.82 -22.83 4.47
N PRO A 92 -32.37 -21.71 4.95
CA PRO A 92 -32.07 -21.18 6.28
C PRO A 92 -32.43 -22.14 7.41
N LEU A 93 -31.49 -22.39 8.33
CA LEU A 93 -31.68 -23.22 9.53
C LEU A 93 -32.56 -22.57 10.61
N VAL A 94 -32.90 -21.30 10.44
CA VAL A 94 -33.81 -20.56 11.32
C VAL A 94 -34.95 -20.04 10.47
N LYS A 95 -36.20 -20.24 10.88
CA LYS A 95 -37.34 -19.65 10.15
C LYS A 95 -37.22 -18.14 10.21
N ALA A 96 -37.29 -17.51 9.06
CA ALA A 96 -37.51 -16.09 8.92
C ALA A 96 -38.67 -15.66 9.83
N GLU A 97 -38.43 -14.74 10.75
CA GLU A 97 -39.48 -14.20 11.62
C GLU A 97 -40.60 -13.56 10.77
N TRP A 98 -40.27 -13.11 9.54
CA TRP A 98 -41.16 -12.41 8.60
C TRP A 98 -40.89 -12.92 7.17
N LYS A 99 -41.93 -13.12 6.34
CA LYS A 99 -41.75 -13.48 4.92
C LYS A 99 -40.89 -12.41 4.23
N GLY A 100 -39.72 -12.79 3.72
CA GLY A 100 -38.76 -11.90 3.06
C GLY A 100 -37.56 -11.47 3.93
N SER A 101 -37.37 -12.01 5.15
CA SER A 101 -36.17 -11.69 5.93
C SER A 101 -34.91 -12.33 5.33
N PHE A 102 -33.91 -11.52 5.00
CA PHE A 102 -32.61 -11.98 4.55
C PHE A 102 -31.88 -12.72 5.69
N ILE A 103 -31.76 -14.04 5.56
CA ILE A 103 -30.99 -14.88 6.49
C ILE A 103 -29.73 -15.33 5.78
N PHE A 104 -28.59 -14.88 6.29
CA PHE A 104 -27.28 -15.30 5.83
C PHE A 104 -26.61 -16.09 6.96
N PRO A 105 -25.88 -17.18 6.66
CA PRO A 105 -25.22 -18.03 7.65
C PRO A 105 -23.97 -17.34 8.23
N ARG A 106 -24.19 -16.31 9.05
CA ARG A 106 -23.14 -15.46 9.62
C ARG A 106 -22.19 -16.22 10.53
N GLU A 107 -22.73 -17.11 11.35
CA GLU A 107 -21.92 -17.89 12.31
C GLU A 107 -21.00 -18.88 11.59
N LEU A 108 -21.49 -19.53 10.54
CA LEU A 108 -20.68 -20.43 9.72
C LEU A 108 -19.59 -19.66 8.98
N LEU A 109 -19.94 -18.55 8.30
CA LEU A 109 -18.95 -17.73 7.62
C LEU A 109 -17.93 -17.15 8.60
N LYS A 110 -18.37 -16.76 9.80
CA LYS A 110 -17.48 -16.30 10.87
C LYS A 110 -16.46 -17.37 11.22
N LEU A 111 -16.90 -18.61 11.45
CA LEU A 111 -15.99 -19.73 11.71
C LEU A 111 -14.98 -19.95 10.57
N VAL A 112 -15.43 -19.84 9.31
CA VAL A 112 -14.53 -19.91 8.13
C VAL A 112 -13.49 -18.79 8.18
N VAL A 113 -13.89 -17.55 8.43
CA VAL A 113 -12.97 -16.40 8.52
C VAL A 113 -11.99 -16.56 9.68
N GLU A 114 -12.45 -17.03 10.84
CA GLU A 114 -11.57 -17.30 11.99
C GLU A 114 -10.52 -18.38 11.66
N SER A 115 -10.92 -19.40 10.89
CA SER A 115 -10.02 -20.48 10.45
C SER A 115 -9.07 -20.06 9.31
N LEU A 116 -9.45 -19.06 8.52
CA LEU A 116 -8.60 -18.46 7.47
C LEU A 116 -7.49 -17.57 8.03
N ILE A 117 -7.64 -17.06 9.25
CA ILE A 117 -6.69 -16.12 9.86
C ILE A 117 -6.12 -16.73 11.16
N PRO A 118 -5.36 -17.83 11.07
CA PRO A 118 -4.70 -18.41 12.23
C PRO A 118 -3.64 -17.47 12.78
N CYS A 119 -3.34 -17.60 14.08
CA CYS A 119 -2.38 -16.74 14.77
C CYS A 119 -0.91 -17.11 14.50
N GLU A 120 -0.64 -18.39 14.21
CA GLU A 120 0.71 -18.96 14.19
C GLU A 120 1.19 -19.37 12.78
N GLU A 121 0.28 -19.77 11.90
CA GLU A 121 0.59 -20.27 10.55
C GLU A 121 0.33 -19.23 9.47
N ASP A 122 1.14 -19.21 8.40
CA ASP A 122 0.84 -18.41 7.20
C ASP A 122 -0.29 -19.07 6.40
N SER A 123 -1.34 -18.30 6.09
CA SER A 123 -2.51 -18.76 5.34
C SER A 123 -2.66 -18.08 3.98
N SER A 124 -1.61 -17.41 3.49
CA SER A 124 -1.59 -16.65 2.23
C SER A 124 -2.17 -17.41 1.02
N LEU A 125 -1.83 -18.69 0.85
CA LEU A 125 -2.34 -19.52 -0.25
C LEU A 125 -3.83 -19.84 -0.13
N LEU A 126 -4.31 -20.13 1.08
CA LEU A 126 -5.74 -20.35 1.32
C LEU A 126 -6.55 -19.07 1.12
N ILE A 127 -6.00 -17.94 1.58
CA ILE A 127 -6.59 -16.62 1.35
C ILE A 127 -6.70 -16.37 -0.15
N SER A 128 -5.67 -16.68 -0.94
CA SER A 128 -5.71 -16.54 -2.41
C SER A 128 -6.81 -17.38 -3.05
N ARG A 129 -7.05 -18.61 -2.57
CA ARG A 129 -8.19 -19.42 -3.02
C ARG A 129 -9.54 -18.85 -2.59
N PHE A 130 -9.60 -18.28 -1.38
CA PHE A 130 -10.81 -17.66 -0.87
C PHE A 130 -11.22 -16.39 -1.63
N GLN A 131 -10.28 -15.75 -2.35
CA GLN A 131 -10.57 -14.55 -3.15
C GLN A 131 -11.67 -14.75 -4.18
N GLU A 132 -11.80 -15.96 -4.74
CA GLU A 132 -12.87 -16.31 -5.68
C GLU A 132 -14.26 -16.08 -5.06
N TYR A 133 -14.41 -16.30 -3.75
CA TYR A 133 -15.67 -16.07 -3.03
C TYR A 133 -15.88 -14.60 -2.64
N LEU A 134 -14.85 -13.77 -2.64
CA LEU A 134 -14.96 -12.33 -2.37
C LEU A 134 -15.55 -11.55 -3.57
N GLU A 135 -15.72 -12.21 -4.72
CA GLU A 135 -16.48 -11.66 -5.86
C GLU A 135 -17.96 -11.48 -5.52
N TYR A 136 -18.50 -12.29 -4.60
CA TYR A 136 -19.88 -12.16 -4.14
C TYR A 136 -20.04 -11.02 -3.12
N ASP A 137 -21.00 -10.13 -3.37
CA ASP A 137 -21.16 -8.90 -2.58
C ASP A 137 -21.64 -9.17 -1.14
N ASP A 138 -22.56 -10.12 -0.96
CA ASP A 138 -23.03 -10.55 0.36
C ASP A 138 -21.90 -11.18 1.18
N VAL A 139 -21.14 -12.10 0.59
CA VAL A 139 -19.97 -12.72 1.22
C VAL A 139 -18.98 -11.64 1.62
N ARG A 140 -18.60 -10.73 0.70
CA ARG A 140 -17.69 -9.61 0.99
C ARG A 140 -18.16 -8.78 2.18
N TYR A 141 -19.44 -8.42 2.23
CA TYR A 141 -20.02 -7.64 3.33
C TYR A 141 -19.90 -8.34 4.70
N PHE A 142 -20.23 -9.63 4.75
CA PHE A 142 -20.17 -10.37 6.01
C PHE A 142 -18.74 -10.76 6.40
N VAL A 143 -17.84 -11.00 5.44
CA VAL A 143 -16.41 -11.18 5.70
C VAL A 143 -15.83 -9.92 6.35
N MET A 144 -16.11 -8.73 5.81
CA MET A 144 -15.63 -7.47 6.41
C MET A 144 -16.05 -7.32 7.89
N LYS A 145 -17.28 -7.72 8.23
CA LYS A 145 -17.77 -7.71 9.61
C LYS A 145 -17.11 -8.78 10.48
N ALA A 146 -17.03 -10.01 9.97
CA ALA A 146 -16.43 -11.13 10.69
C ALA A 146 -14.95 -10.86 11.01
N VAL A 147 -14.20 -10.31 10.03
CA VAL A 147 -12.82 -9.87 10.23
C VAL A 147 -12.73 -8.79 11.30
N THR A 148 -13.60 -7.77 11.26
CA THR A 148 -13.62 -6.70 12.27
C THR A 148 -13.86 -7.24 13.69
N GLU A 149 -14.80 -8.17 13.84
CA GLU A 149 -15.09 -8.83 15.12
C GLU A 149 -13.92 -9.70 15.59
N ASN A 150 -13.35 -10.52 14.70
CA ASN A 150 -12.22 -11.39 15.01
C ASN A 150 -11.01 -10.56 15.48
N ILE A 151 -10.68 -9.50 14.76
CA ILE A 151 -9.61 -8.57 15.14
C ILE A 151 -9.88 -8.03 16.55
N GLY A 152 -11.09 -7.52 16.82
CA GLY A 152 -11.46 -7.01 18.15
C GLY A 152 -11.37 -8.05 19.27
N GLN A 153 -11.75 -9.31 19.02
CA GLN A 153 -11.64 -10.40 19.99
C GLN A 153 -10.18 -10.79 20.27
N ILE A 154 -9.36 -10.89 19.23
CA ILE A 154 -7.94 -11.21 19.37
C ILE A 154 -7.20 -10.06 20.08
N MET A 155 -7.53 -8.79 19.82
CA MET A 155 -6.99 -7.64 20.58
C MET A 155 -7.18 -7.81 22.08
N GLN A 156 -8.41 -8.12 22.48
CA GLN A 156 -8.79 -8.24 23.89
C GLN A 156 -8.10 -9.43 24.55
N LYS A 157 -8.03 -10.58 23.86
CA LYS A 157 -7.39 -11.80 24.38
C LYS A 157 -5.87 -11.64 24.53
N THR A 158 -5.21 -11.01 23.56
CA THR A 158 -3.75 -10.96 23.48
C THR A 158 -3.16 -9.72 24.19
N LYS A 159 -3.98 -8.89 24.85
CA LYS A 159 -3.54 -7.65 25.55
C LYS A 159 -2.64 -6.77 24.67
N GLU A 160 -3.01 -6.60 23.39
CA GLU A 160 -2.28 -5.78 22.41
C GLU A 160 -0.85 -6.25 22.04
N ILE A 161 -0.47 -7.49 22.37
CA ILE A 161 0.82 -8.03 21.90
C ILE A 161 0.76 -8.19 20.36
N PRO A 162 1.75 -7.65 19.62
CA PRO A 162 1.78 -7.79 18.17
C PRO A 162 2.07 -9.24 17.79
N LEU A 163 1.18 -9.82 16.97
CA LEU A 163 1.32 -11.13 16.35
C LEU A 163 1.60 -10.93 14.86
N PRO A 164 2.87 -10.94 14.41
CA PRO A 164 3.22 -10.55 13.04
C PRO A 164 2.59 -11.46 11.97
N VAL A 165 2.49 -12.76 12.23
CA VAL A 165 1.90 -13.74 11.31
C VAL A 165 0.39 -13.49 11.16
N TYR A 166 -0.32 -13.37 12.28
CA TYR A 166 -1.73 -12.97 12.29
C TYR A 166 -1.97 -11.67 11.52
N GLN A 167 -1.19 -10.62 11.79
CA GLN A 167 -1.31 -9.33 11.11
C GLN A 167 -1.05 -9.44 9.60
N GLN A 168 -0.11 -10.29 9.18
CA GLN A 168 0.16 -10.55 7.77
C GLN A 168 -1.00 -11.31 7.11
N ASN A 169 -1.60 -12.30 7.77
CA ASN A 169 -2.78 -13.01 7.29
C ASN A 169 -3.99 -12.08 7.16
N VAL A 170 -4.26 -11.27 8.20
CA VAL A 170 -5.32 -10.25 8.15
C VAL A 170 -5.08 -9.29 6.99
N PHE A 171 -3.86 -8.75 6.86
CA PHE A 171 -3.51 -7.84 5.77
C PHE A 171 -3.72 -8.49 4.39
N SER A 172 -3.27 -9.73 4.21
CA SER A 172 -3.46 -10.47 2.95
C SER A 172 -4.95 -10.62 2.60
N LEU A 173 -5.82 -10.90 3.58
CA LEU A 173 -7.26 -11.03 3.35
C LEU A 173 -7.94 -9.67 3.08
N ILE A 174 -7.66 -8.64 3.88
CA ILE A 174 -8.32 -7.34 3.70
C ILE A 174 -7.84 -6.61 2.44
N SER A 175 -6.58 -6.81 2.04
CA SER A 175 -6.01 -6.22 0.82
C SER A 175 -6.56 -6.84 -0.46
N SER A 176 -7.08 -8.07 -0.40
CA SER A 176 -7.71 -8.72 -1.55
C SER A 176 -9.18 -8.33 -1.74
N ILE A 177 -9.77 -7.58 -0.81
CA ILE A 177 -11.15 -7.10 -0.93
C ILE A 177 -11.17 -5.95 -1.94
N SER A 178 -11.67 -6.21 -3.14
CA SER A 178 -11.97 -5.19 -4.13
C SER A 178 -13.34 -4.56 -3.83
N MET A 179 -13.38 -3.23 -3.73
CA MET A 179 -14.61 -2.50 -3.46
C MET A 179 -15.20 -1.95 -4.76
N PRO A 180 -16.51 -2.16 -5.03
CA PRO A 180 -17.14 -1.61 -6.22
C PRO A 180 -17.18 -0.09 -6.13
N SER A 181 -16.85 0.57 -7.24
CA SER A 181 -16.81 2.02 -7.35
C SER A 181 -18.20 2.59 -7.62
N ARG A 182 -19.10 1.81 -8.24
CA ARG A 182 -20.46 2.22 -8.61
C ARG A 182 -21.50 1.27 -8.03
N LYS A 183 -22.68 1.82 -7.70
CA LYS A 183 -23.82 1.03 -7.19
C LYS A 183 -24.31 -0.04 -8.18
N THR A 184 -24.12 0.18 -9.48
CA THR A 184 -24.50 -0.73 -10.56
C THR A 184 -23.65 -2.00 -10.62
N GLU A 185 -22.58 -2.09 -9.84
CA GLU A 185 -21.68 -3.25 -9.79
C GLU A 185 -22.11 -4.26 -8.71
N LEU A 186 -23.06 -3.90 -7.83
CA LEU A 186 -23.62 -4.81 -6.82
C LEU A 186 -24.66 -5.75 -7.44
N VAL A 187 -24.20 -6.75 -8.19
CA VAL A 187 -25.05 -7.64 -8.99
C VAL A 187 -24.87 -9.11 -8.59
N ASN A 188 -23.72 -9.46 -8.02
CA ASN A 188 -23.34 -10.85 -7.79
C ASN A 188 -23.57 -11.23 -6.32
N PHE A 189 -24.79 -11.63 -5.99
CA PHE A 189 -25.11 -12.15 -4.67
C PHE A 189 -25.07 -13.68 -4.69
N MET A 190 -24.39 -14.28 -3.70
CA MET A 190 -24.35 -15.73 -3.53
C MET A 190 -25.73 -16.25 -3.14
N VAL A 191 -26.43 -15.55 -2.24
CA VAL A 191 -27.80 -15.88 -1.83
C VAL A 191 -28.80 -15.01 -2.58
N LYS A 192 -29.50 -15.60 -3.55
CA LYS A 192 -30.54 -14.91 -4.34
C LYS A 192 -31.87 -14.93 -3.58
N GLN A 193 -32.41 -13.75 -3.24
CA GLN A 193 -33.73 -13.62 -2.62
C GLN A 193 -34.51 -12.41 -3.16
N ASP A 194 -35.84 -12.50 -3.10
CA ASP A 194 -36.75 -11.42 -3.47
C ASP A 194 -36.69 -10.26 -2.45
N HIS A 195 -36.80 -9.02 -2.92
CA HIS A 195 -36.74 -7.77 -2.13
C HIS A 195 -35.36 -7.32 -1.59
N LEU A 196 -34.28 -7.52 -2.35
CA LEU A 196 -32.91 -7.04 -2.03
C LEU A 196 -32.82 -5.52 -1.76
N GLU A 197 -33.67 -4.69 -2.38
CA GLU A 197 -33.55 -3.22 -2.35
C GLU A 197 -33.64 -2.58 -0.95
N GLU A 198 -34.30 -3.23 0.01
CA GLU A 198 -34.47 -2.68 1.37
C GLU A 198 -33.27 -2.96 2.29
N TRP A 199 -32.43 -3.95 1.95
CA TRP A 199 -31.43 -4.49 2.86
C TRP A 199 -30.13 -3.68 2.92
N LYS A 200 -29.49 -3.70 4.09
CA LYS A 200 -28.18 -3.07 4.30
C LYS A 200 -27.12 -3.64 3.36
N VAL A 201 -27.23 -4.91 2.98
CA VAL A 201 -26.29 -5.62 2.10
C VAL A 201 -26.36 -5.10 0.65
N SER A 202 -27.46 -4.49 0.24
CA SER A 202 -27.59 -3.94 -1.12
C SER A 202 -27.23 -2.45 -1.19
N LYS A 203 -26.94 -1.82 -0.05
CA LYS A 203 -26.56 -0.40 0.02
C LYS A 203 -25.05 -0.25 0.01
N LEU A 204 -24.50 0.31 -1.07
CA LEU A 204 -23.06 0.60 -1.19
C LEU A 204 -22.50 1.41 0.01
N LYS A 205 -23.29 2.34 0.57
CA LYS A 205 -22.87 3.11 1.77
C LYS A 205 -22.57 2.24 2.99
N GLU A 206 -23.31 1.14 3.15
CA GLU A 206 -23.12 0.19 4.25
C GLU A 206 -21.87 -0.68 4.04
N HIS A 207 -21.59 -1.06 2.78
CA HIS A 207 -20.33 -1.71 2.41
C HIS A 207 -19.14 -0.81 2.69
N LYS A 208 -19.17 0.44 2.23
CA LYS A 208 -18.13 1.43 2.53
C LYS A 208 -17.93 1.62 4.04
N ARG A 209 -19.02 1.62 4.83
CA ARG A 209 -18.94 1.72 6.30
C ARG A 209 -18.31 0.49 6.94
N ALA A 210 -18.61 -0.72 6.43
CA ALA A 210 -18.00 -1.95 6.92
C ALA A 210 -16.50 -1.97 6.57
N PHE A 211 -16.14 -1.57 5.35
CA PHE A 211 -14.76 -1.46 4.87
C PHE A 211 -13.95 -0.46 5.72
N GLU A 212 -14.48 0.74 5.94
CA GLU A 212 -13.87 1.77 6.78
C GLU A 212 -13.62 1.27 8.21
N ARG A 213 -14.63 0.67 8.85
CA ARG A 213 -14.49 0.12 10.20
C ARG A 213 -13.44 -0.98 10.28
N MET A 214 -13.42 -1.87 9.30
CA MET A 214 -12.44 -2.96 9.22
C MET A 214 -11.01 -2.41 9.16
N TRP A 215 -10.73 -1.46 8.27
CA TRP A 215 -9.43 -0.82 8.17
C TRP A 215 -9.06 -0.04 9.43
N LEU A 216 -9.98 0.75 9.99
CA LEU A 216 -9.70 1.51 11.21
C LEU A 216 -9.38 0.59 12.40
N VAL A 217 -10.08 -0.55 12.54
CA VAL A 217 -9.81 -1.52 13.61
C VAL A 217 -8.46 -2.23 13.38
N PHE A 218 -8.12 -2.55 12.13
CA PHE A 218 -6.81 -3.13 11.80
C PHE A 218 -5.65 -2.16 12.09
N LEU A 219 -5.79 -0.89 11.71
CA LEU A 219 -4.75 0.14 11.89
C LEU A 219 -4.54 0.58 13.34
N LYS A 220 -5.47 0.26 14.25
CA LYS A 220 -5.27 0.45 15.70
C LYS A 220 -4.15 -0.44 16.26
N TYR A 221 -3.82 -1.55 15.60
CA TYR A 221 -2.68 -2.37 16.00
C TYR A 221 -1.36 -1.68 15.70
N LYS A 222 -0.36 -1.89 16.56
CA LYS A 222 1.03 -1.59 16.22
C LYS A 222 1.49 -2.56 15.12
N LEU A 223 1.58 -2.05 13.90
CA LEU A 223 2.00 -2.82 12.73
C LEU A 223 3.54 -2.86 12.60
N PRO A 224 4.12 -4.01 12.19
CA PRO A 224 5.50 -4.11 11.76
C PRO A 224 5.82 -3.14 10.61
N SER A 225 7.06 -2.66 10.54
CA SER A 225 7.49 -1.68 9.53
C SER A 225 7.28 -2.13 8.08
N SER A 226 7.37 -3.44 7.80
CA SER A 226 7.11 -4.03 6.49
C SER A 226 5.64 -3.92 6.09
N LEU A 227 4.72 -4.26 7.00
CA LEU A 227 3.27 -4.15 6.80
C LEU A 227 2.84 -2.69 6.71
N TYR A 228 3.40 -1.83 7.56
CA TYR A 228 3.13 -0.40 7.54
C TYR A 228 3.41 0.24 6.18
N LYS A 229 4.57 -0.08 5.58
CA LYS A 229 4.91 0.35 4.21
C LYS A 229 3.93 -0.20 3.16
N LYS A 230 3.54 -1.48 3.26
CA LYS A 230 2.57 -2.10 2.33
C LYS A 230 1.21 -1.41 2.37
N VAL A 231 0.70 -1.08 3.57
CA VAL A 231 -0.54 -0.33 3.74
C VAL A 231 -0.44 1.04 3.08
N LEU A 232 0.61 1.83 3.39
CA LEU A 232 0.76 3.17 2.83
C LEU A 232 0.91 3.18 1.30
N MET A 233 1.52 2.13 0.72
CA MET A 233 1.63 2.00 -0.73
C MET A 233 0.29 1.91 -1.45
N ILE A 234 -0.70 1.23 -0.87
CA ILE A 234 -2.04 1.03 -1.47
C ILE A 234 -3.10 2.01 -0.95
N LEU A 235 -2.77 2.79 0.08
CA LEU A 235 -3.73 3.62 0.81
C LEU A 235 -4.47 4.62 -0.10
N HIS A 236 -3.73 5.38 -0.90
CA HIS A 236 -4.27 6.43 -1.76
C HIS A 236 -5.20 5.92 -2.88
N ASP A 237 -4.86 4.80 -3.51
CA ASP A 237 -5.59 4.26 -4.67
C ASP A 237 -6.70 3.28 -4.27
N SER A 238 -6.46 2.45 -3.26
CA SER A 238 -7.31 1.29 -2.94
C SER A 238 -8.05 1.38 -1.62
N ILE A 239 -7.70 2.33 -0.74
CA ILE A 239 -8.34 2.43 0.59
C ILE A 239 -9.16 3.72 0.70
N LEU A 240 -8.53 4.89 0.53
CA LEU A 240 -9.19 6.20 0.71
C LEU A 240 -10.45 6.39 -0.16
N PRO A 241 -10.48 6.01 -1.47
CA PRO A 241 -11.66 6.23 -2.31
C PRO A 241 -12.92 5.47 -1.87
N HIS A 242 -12.73 4.39 -1.10
CA HIS A 242 -13.79 3.48 -0.68
C HIS A 242 -14.25 3.71 0.76
N MET A 243 -13.64 4.65 1.49
CA MET A 243 -14.12 5.08 2.81
C MET A 243 -15.30 6.05 2.68
N ASN A 244 -16.14 6.14 3.73
CA ASN A 244 -17.21 7.13 3.79
C ASN A 244 -16.66 8.48 4.29
N GLU A 245 -15.79 8.43 5.30
CA GLU A 245 -15.12 9.59 5.91
C GLU A 245 -13.60 9.38 5.91
N PRO A 246 -12.90 9.66 4.79
CA PRO A 246 -11.45 9.49 4.66
C PRO A 246 -10.63 10.35 5.64
N THR A 247 -11.22 11.42 6.18
CA THR A 247 -10.62 12.30 7.20
C THR A 247 -10.29 11.57 8.50
N LEU A 248 -10.91 10.43 8.80
CA LEU A 248 -10.52 9.62 9.97
C LEU A 248 -9.08 9.07 9.87
N MET A 249 -8.47 9.09 8.68
CA MET A 249 -7.10 8.62 8.45
C MET A 249 -6.02 9.66 8.74
N ILE A 250 -6.39 10.90 9.09
CA ILE A 250 -5.43 12.01 9.28
C ILE A 250 -4.46 11.71 10.41
N ASP A 251 -4.95 11.27 11.57
CA ASP A 251 -4.11 10.99 12.72
C ASP A 251 -3.09 9.89 12.41
N PHE A 252 -3.53 8.85 11.69
CA PHE A 252 -2.67 7.77 11.23
C PHE A 252 -1.61 8.27 10.24
N LEU A 253 -2.01 9.06 9.25
CA LEU A 253 -1.11 9.60 8.24
C LEU A 253 -0.13 10.63 8.80
N THR A 254 -0.57 11.45 9.75
CA THR A 254 0.29 12.42 10.44
C THR A 254 1.33 11.69 11.28
N ALA A 255 0.91 10.69 12.06
CA ALA A 255 1.84 9.83 12.77
C ALA A 255 2.81 9.10 11.83
N ALA A 256 2.32 8.59 10.68
CA ALA A 256 3.18 7.97 9.66
C ALA A 256 4.22 8.95 9.12
N TYR A 257 3.81 10.20 8.92
CA TYR A 257 4.61 11.25 8.35
C TYR A 257 5.69 11.76 9.32
N ASP A 258 5.42 11.80 10.62
CA ASP A 258 6.40 12.20 11.64
C ASP A 258 7.46 11.12 11.95
N ILE A 259 7.26 9.86 11.53
CA ILE A 259 8.26 8.78 11.72
C ILE A 259 9.57 9.03 10.96
N GLY A 260 9.50 9.65 9.78
CA GLY A 260 10.66 9.93 8.93
C GLY A 260 11.00 8.83 7.90
N GLY A 261 11.88 9.19 6.97
CA GLY A 261 12.42 8.31 5.94
C GLY A 261 11.37 7.83 4.93
N ALA A 262 11.51 6.57 4.47
CA ALA A 262 10.65 6.02 3.41
C ALA A 262 9.16 5.95 3.79
N ILE A 263 8.83 5.92 5.09
CA ILE A 263 7.43 5.87 5.56
C ILE A 263 6.75 7.23 5.33
N SER A 264 7.42 8.33 5.67
CA SER A 264 6.90 9.67 5.44
C SER A 264 6.65 9.98 3.97
N LEU A 265 7.55 9.52 3.09
CA LEU A 265 7.39 9.67 1.64
C LEU A 265 6.15 8.93 1.11
N LEU A 266 5.85 7.75 1.65
CA LEU A 266 4.65 7.00 1.28
C LEU A 266 3.38 7.65 1.86
N ALA A 267 3.45 8.14 3.10
CA ALA A 267 2.34 8.84 3.76
C ALA A 267 1.94 10.13 3.05
N LEU A 268 2.92 10.84 2.45
CA LEU A 268 2.69 12.09 1.71
C LEU A 268 1.63 11.94 0.62
N ASN A 269 1.58 10.79 -0.06
CA ASN A 269 0.57 10.55 -1.10
C ASN A 269 -0.85 10.43 -0.52
N GLY A 270 -0.99 9.77 0.64
CA GLY A 270 -2.27 9.72 1.35
C GLY A 270 -2.70 11.10 1.86
N LEU A 271 -1.76 11.88 2.43
CA LEU A 271 -2.02 13.26 2.86
C LEU A 271 -2.42 14.14 1.67
N PHE A 272 -1.76 14.00 0.52
CA PHE A 272 -2.11 14.72 -0.70
C PHE A 272 -3.57 14.51 -1.09
N VAL A 273 -4.03 13.26 -1.13
CA VAL A 273 -5.42 12.92 -1.45
C VAL A 273 -6.39 13.59 -0.46
N LEU A 274 -6.07 13.58 0.83
CA LEU A 274 -6.92 14.24 1.85
C LEU A 274 -6.94 15.77 1.71
N ILE A 275 -5.79 16.39 1.43
CA ILE A 275 -5.69 17.84 1.22
C ILE A 275 -6.47 18.24 -0.05
N HIS A 276 -6.27 17.52 -1.15
CA HIS A 276 -6.80 17.91 -2.45
C HIS A 276 -8.26 17.51 -2.67
N GLN A 277 -8.67 16.31 -2.27
CA GLN A 277 -10.03 15.80 -2.51
C GLN A 277 -10.99 16.08 -1.35
N HIS A 278 -10.47 16.19 -0.13
CA HIS A 278 -11.26 16.40 1.08
C HIS A 278 -11.03 17.77 1.74
N ASN A 279 -10.32 18.68 1.05
CA ASN A 279 -10.04 20.06 1.49
C ASN A 279 -9.48 20.14 2.91
N LEU A 280 -8.61 19.21 3.27
CA LEU A 280 -7.97 19.22 4.57
C LEU A 280 -6.89 20.29 4.66
N GLU A 281 -6.97 21.14 5.68
CA GLU A 281 -5.87 22.04 6.04
C GLU A 281 -4.85 21.28 6.89
N TYR A 282 -3.66 21.02 6.31
CA TYR A 282 -2.52 20.48 7.05
C TYR A 282 -1.57 21.63 7.42
N PRO A 283 -1.39 21.93 8.73
CA PRO A 283 -0.54 23.04 9.16
C PRO A 283 0.92 22.79 8.76
N ASP A 284 1.62 23.86 8.40
CA ASP A 284 3.06 23.86 8.08
C ASP A 284 3.48 22.80 7.03
N PHE A 285 2.60 22.49 6.09
CA PHE A 285 2.81 21.49 5.05
C PHE A 285 4.15 21.65 4.32
N TYR A 286 4.48 22.87 3.87
CA TYR A 286 5.70 23.14 3.12
C TYR A 286 6.97 23.05 3.98
N LYS A 287 6.90 23.44 5.25
CA LYS A 287 8.01 23.29 6.21
C LYS A 287 8.38 21.82 6.35
N LYS A 288 7.38 20.98 6.54
CA LYS A 288 7.61 19.53 6.64
C LYS A 288 8.06 18.92 5.32
N LEU A 289 7.47 19.32 4.18
CA LEU A 289 7.91 18.87 2.87
C LEU A 289 9.37 19.23 2.59
N TYR A 290 9.80 20.43 3.03
CA TYR A 290 11.18 20.88 2.93
C TYR A 290 12.12 20.05 3.83
N SER A 291 11.66 19.70 5.04
CA SER A 291 12.40 18.86 5.98
C SER A 291 12.60 17.42 5.49
N LEU A 292 11.71 16.93 4.60
CA LEU A 292 11.87 15.61 3.96
C LEU A 292 12.97 15.55 2.89
N LEU A 293 13.46 16.71 2.43
CA LEU A 293 14.59 16.77 1.51
C LEU A 293 15.89 16.52 2.27
N ASP A 294 16.19 15.24 2.47
CA ASP A 294 17.42 14.74 3.05
C ASP A 294 18.40 14.22 1.97
N PRO A 295 19.68 13.97 2.28
CA PRO A 295 20.62 13.38 1.32
C PRO A 295 20.20 12.01 0.78
N SER A 296 19.34 11.29 1.50
CA SER A 296 18.91 9.95 1.11
C SER A 296 17.85 9.97 -0.01
N ILE A 297 17.16 11.10 -0.23
CA ILE A 297 15.99 11.21 -1.12
C ILE A 297 16.24 10.71 -2.54
N TYR A 298 17.45 10.90 -3.07
CA TYR A 298 17.83 10.44 -4.40
C TYR A 298 18.12 8.95 -4.49
N HIS A 299 18.34 8.29 -3.36
CA HIS A 299 18.64 6.86 -3.26
C HIS A 299 17.42 6.03 -2.84
N VAL A 300 16.32 6.65 -2.39
CA VAL A 300 15.13 5.92 -1.95
C VAL A 300 14.38 5.31 -3.14
N LYS A 301 13.94 4.05 -2.98
CA LYS A 301 13.14 3.31 -3.97
C LYS A 301 11.91 4.05 -4.48
N TYR A 302 11.29 4.88 -3.63
CA TYR A 302 10.02 5.57 -3.92
C TYR A 302 10.22 7.02 -4.42
N ARG A 303 11.44 7.41 -4.81
CA ARG A 303 11.75 8.77 -5.27
C ARG A 303 10.86 9.26 -6.42
N ALA A 304 10.57 8.41 -7.41
CA ALA A 304 9.71 8.77 -8.54
C ALA A 304 8.33 9.30 -8.10
N ARG A 305 7.71 8.60 -7.13
CA ARG A 305 6.41 9.00 -6.56
C ARG A 305 6.51 10.30 -5.78
N PHE A 306 7.57 10.47 -5.00
CA PHE A 306 7.81 11.69 -4.24
C PHE A 306 8.00 12.90 -5.15
N PHE A 307 8.89 12.82 -6.15
CA PHE A 307 9.16 13.94 -7.07
C PHE A 307 7.95 14.29 -7.93
N ARG A 308 7.12 13.31 -8.31
CA ARG A 308 5.83 13.56 -8.97
C ARG A 308 4.88 14.38 -8.09
N LEU A 309 4.75 14.03 -6.81
CA LEU A 309 3.92 14.78 -5.87
C LEU A 309 4.51 16.17 -5.59
N MET A 310 5.82 16.26 -5.42
CA MET A 310 6.51 17.53 -5.20
C MET A 310 6.37 18.48 -6.39
N ASP A 311 6.42 17.96 -7.63
CA ASP A 311 6.15 18.76 -8.83
C ASP A 311 4.75 19.37 -8.77
N LEU A 312 3.75 18.57 -8.39
CA LEU A 312 2.38 19.01 -8.26
C LEU A 312 2.21 20.05 -7.14
N PHE A 313 2.85 19.86 -5.98
CA PHE A 313 2.82 20.83 -4.89
C PHE A 313 3.45 22.16 -5.26
N LEU A 314 4.63 22.12 -5.91
CA LEU A 314 5.36 23.31 -6.34
C LEU A 314 4.83 23.92 -7.65
N SER A 315 3.80 23.32 -8.27
CA SER A 315 3.08 23.91 -9.40
C SER A 315 2.05 24.98 -8.98
N SER A 316 1.77 25.10 -7.67
CA SER A 316 0.79 26.07 -7.16
C SER A 316 1.23 27.52 -7.43
N SER A 317 0.32 28.32 -8.01
CA SER A 317 0.57 29.73 -8.35
C SER A 317 0.66 30.65 -7.13
N HIS A 318 0.19 30.21 -5.96
CA HIS A 318 0.13 31.01 -4.74
C HIS A 318 1.39 30.90 -3.87
N LEU A 319 2.45 30.25 -4.37
CA LEU A 319 3.68 30.06 -3.61
C LEU A 319 4.56 31.32 -3.62
N PRO A 320 5.04 31.78 -2.46
CA PRO A 320 5.94 32.89 -2.40
C PRO A 320 7.32 32.51 -2.95
N ALA A 321 8.01 33.46 -3.58
CA ALA A 321 9.29 33.20 -4.25
C ALA A 321 10.39 32.70 -3.29
N TYR A 322 10.39 33.13 -2.02
CA TYR A 322 11.39 32.69 -1.04
C TYR A 322 11.30 31.18 -0.78
N LEU A 323 10.08 30.63 -0.76
CA LEU A 323 9.83 29.22 -0.49
C LEU A 323 10.36 28.39 -1.65
N VAL A 324 10.00 28.75 -2.88
CA VAL A 324 10.48 28.03 -4.08
C VAL A 324 12.01 28.13 -4.19
N ALA A 325 12.60 29.29 -3.89
CA ALA A 325 14.04 29.45 -3.85
C ALA A 325 14.72 28.54 -2.81
N ALA A 326 14.13 28.36 -1.63
CA ALA A 326 14.62 27.43 -0.61
C ALA A 326 14.62 25.99 -1.13
N PHE A 327 13.52 25.55 -1.76
CA PHE A 327 13.44 24.22 -2.40
C PHE A 327 14.50 24.05 -3.50
N ILE A 328 14.65 25.03 -4.40
CA ILE A 328 15.66 24.99 -5.46
C ILE A 328 17.07 24.85 -4.89
N LYS A 329 17.41 25.67 -3.88
CA LYS A 329 18.74 25.68 -3.27
C LYS A 329 19.03 24.37 -2.52
N ARG A 330 18.08 23.87 -1.73
CA ARG A 330 18.21 22.58 -1.03
C ARG A 330 18.39 21.43 -2.01
N LEU A 331 17.53 21.34 -3.04
CA LEU A 331 17.66 20.32 -4.09
C LEU A 331 19.01 20.40 -4.81
N SER A 332 19.48 21.61 -5.11
CA SER A 332 20.78 21.81 -5.78
C SER A 332 21.96 21.38 -4.90
N ARG A 333 21.89 21.64 -3.59
CA ARG A 333 22.93 21.21 -2.64
C ARG A 333 22.96 19.70 -2.48
N LEU A 334 21.78 19.07 -2.33
CA LEU A 334 21.66 17.62 -2.26
C LEU A 334 22.08 16.94 -3.59
N ALA A 335 21.90 17.61 -4.73
CA ALA A 335 22.28 17.10 -6.03
C ALA A 335 23.79 16.81 -6.14
N LEU A 336 24.65 17.50 -5.37
CA LEU A 336 26.10 17.27 -5.40
C LEU A 336 26.51 15.84 -5.01
N THR A 337 25.71 15.15 -4.21
CA THR A 337 25.95 13.75 -3.80
C THR A 337 25.06 12.76 -4.55
N ALA A 338 24.23 13.24 -5.48
CA ALA A 338 23.24 12.43 -6.16
C ALA A 338 23.84 11.58 -7.30
N PRO A 339 23.28 10.40 -7.59
CA PRO A 339 23.69 9.59 -8.72
C PRO A 339 23.23 10.22 -10.05
N PRO A 340 23.86 9.87 -11.19
CA PRO A 340 23.60 10.51 -12.48
C PRO A 340 22.14 10.38 -12.94
N GLU A 341 21.48 9.24 -12.71
CA GLU A 341 20.07 9.04 -13.03
C GLU A 341 19.13 9.96 -12.24
N ALA A 342 19.50 10.34 -11.01
CA ALA A 342 18.75 11.31 -10.23
C ALA A 342 19.02 12.74 -10.73
N LEU A 343 20.27 13.06 -11.04
CA LEU A 343 20.66 14.36 -11.60
C LEU A 343 19.93 14.70 -12.89
N LEU A 344 19.79 13.72 -13.79
CA LEU A 344 19.04 13.87 -15.04
C LEU A 344 17.56 14.22 -14.82
N MET A 345 16.98 13.87 -13.68
CA MET A 345 15.61 14.24 -13.32
C MET A 345 15.55 15.58 -12.58
N VAL A 346 16.47 15.80 -11.62
CA VAL A 346 16.49 16.97 -10.73
C VAL A 346 16.83 18.25 -11.48
N ILE A 347 17.74 18.20 -12.45
CA ILE A 347 18.15 19.39 -13.19
C ILE A 347 16.97 19.94 -14.02
N PRO A 348 16.27 19.16 -14.87
CA PRO A 348 15.04 19.62 -15.53
C PRO A 348 13.96 20.05 -14.55
N PHE A 349 13.81 19.37 -13.41
CA PHE A 349 12.88 19.76 -12.36
C PHE A 349 13.17 21.17 -11.83
N ILE A 350 14.43 21.48 -11.52
CA ILE A 350 14.87 22.83 -11.10
C ILE A 350 14.65 23.84 -12.23
N CYS A 351 14.95 23.49 -13.48
CA CYS A 351 14.67 24.34 -14.63
C CYS A 351 13.17 24.66 -14.77
N ASN A 352 12.28 23.69 -14.55
CA ASN A 352 10.83 23.91 -14.52
C ASN A 352 10.43 24.85 -13.38
N LEU A 353 11.03 24.75 -12.19
CA LEU A 353 10.79 25.72 -11.12
C LEU A 353 11.22 27.14 -11.49
N PHE A 354 12.32 27.32 -12.23
CA PHE A 354 12.71 28.65 -12.75
C PHE A 354 11.77 29.18 -13.82
N ARG A 355 11.17 28.30 -14.64
CA ARG A 355 10.15 28.67 -15.63
C ARG A 355 8.88 29.16 -14.94
N ARG A 356 8.42 28.43 -13.91
CA ARG A 356 7.22 28.77 -13.11
C ARG A 356 7.42 30.02 -12.25
N HIS A 357 8.60 30.20 -11.66
CA HIS A 357 8.91 31.32 -10.76
C HIS A 357 10.14 32.12 -11.24
N PRO A 358 9.96 33.06 -12.19
CA PRO A 358 11.05 33.87 -12.72
C PRO A 358 11.82 34.69 -11.66
N ALA A 359 11.18 35.03 -10.55
CA ALA A 359 11.82 35.73 -9.42
C ALA A 359 13.00 34.94 -8.83
N CYS A 360 13.00 33.60 -8.94
CA CYS A 360 14.09 32.76 -8.46
C CYS A 360 15.32 32.79 -9.38
N LYS A 361 15.24 33.34 -10.60
CA LYS A 361 16.39 33.45 -11.52
C LYS A 361 17.54 34.29 -10.95
N VAL A 362 17.27 35.11 -9.92
CA VAL A 362 18.29 35.83 -9.13
C VAL A 362 19.35 34.89 -8.57
N LEU A 363 19.02 33.61 -8.32
CA LEU A 363 19.95 32.59 -7.84
C LEU A 363 21.01 32.18 -8.88
N VAL A 364 20.72 32.37 -10.17
CA VAL A 364 21.60 32.04 -11.29
C VAL A 364 22.37 33.28 -11.75
N HIS A 365 21.67 34.41 -11.88
CA HIS A 365 22.27 35.66 -12.32
C HIS A 365 21.76 36.83 -11.48
N ARG A 366 22.68 37.48 -10.77
CA ARG A 366 22.41 38.62 -9.90
C ARG A 366 23.14 39.87 -10.42
N PRO A 367 22.52 40.69 -11.28
CA PRO A 367 23.17 41.85 -11.88
C PRO A 367 23.42 43.00 -10.88
N SER A 368 22.65 43.07 -9.79
CA SER A 368 22.71 44.13 -8.78
C SER A 368 23.24 43.65 -7.42
N GLY A 369 23.94 42.51 -7.40
CA GLY A 369 24.46 41.91 -6.17
C GLY A 369 25.82 42.43 -5.75
N PRO A 370 26.27 42.15 -4.51
CA PRO A 370 27.67 42.33 -4.16
C PRO A 370 28.54 41.47 -5.09
N GLU A 371 29.60 42.06 -5.68
CA GLU A 371 30.51 41.37 -6.62
C GLU A 371 31.23 40.18 -5.96
N ASP A 372 31.51 40.30 -4.65
CA ASP A 372 32.13 39.25 -3.84
C ASP A 372 31.24 38.89 -2.64
N LEU A 373 30.69 37.67 -2.65
CA LEU A 373 30.15 37.03 -1.45
C LEU A 373 31.29 36.20 -0.82
N LEU A 374 31.79 36.63 0.34
CA LEU A 374 32.83 35.90 1.08
C LEU A 374 32.33 34.57 1.65
N GLU A 375 31.04 34.48 1.95
CA GLU A 375 30.38 33.31 2.52
C GLU A 375 28.96 33.16 1.94
N ASP A 376 28.51 31.91 1.76
CA ASP A 376 27.15 31.59 1.32
C ASP A 376 26.17 31.82 2.48
N PRO A 377 25.20 32.76 2.39
CA PRO A 377 24.27 33.06 3.49
C PRO A 377 23.22 31.96 3.71
N TYR A 378 23.14 30.96 2.82
CA TYR A 378 22.15 29.88 2.92
C TYR A 378 22.45 28.92 4.09
N VAL A 379 21.42 28.66 4.90
CA VAL A 379 21.49 27.73 6.03
C VAL A 379 20.78 26.43 5.65
N MET A 380 21.53 25.32 5.58
CA MET A 380 21.03 24.03 5.12
C MET A 380 20.24 23.28 6.20
N GLU A 381 20.63 23.46 7.46
CA GLU A 381 20.08 22.80 8.64
C GLU A 381 18.73 23.37 9.06
N GLU A 382 18.35 24.53 8.51
CA GLU A 382 17.09 25.18 8.82
C GLU A 382 15.90 24.36 8.29
N GLU A 383 14.87 24.22 9.13
CA GLU A 383 13.63 23.50 8.78
C GLU A 383 12.60 24.44 8.14
N GLU A 384 12.65 25.74 8.48
CA GLU A 384 11.74 26.73 7.95
C GLU A 384 12.25 27.33 6.62
N PRO A 385 11.54 27.15 5.49
CA PRO A 385 11.97 27.69 4.20
C PRO A 385 12.12 29.22 4.18
N SER A 386 11.40 29.95 5.04
CA SER A 386 11.53 31.42 5.13
C SER A 386 12.86 31.85 5.75
N GLU A 387 13.37 31.08 6.72
CA GLU A 387 14.57 31.42 7.48
C GLU A 387 15.86 30.88 6.84
N SER A 388 15.75 30.04 5.79
CA SER A 388 16.91 29.44 5.13
C SER A 388 17.77 30.44 4.33
N ARG A 389 17.29 31.68 4.12
CA ARG A 389 17.95 32.75 3.35
C ARG A 389 18.37 32.37 1.93
N ALA A 390 17.65 31.44 1.30
CA ALA A 390 18.01 30.94 -0.02
C ALA A 390 18.06 32.02 -1.11
N LEU A 391 17.14 33.00 -1.08
CA LEU A 391 17.14 34.11 -2.05
C LEU A 391 18.39 35.01 -1.96
N GLU A 392 19.06 35.03 -0.80
CA GLU A 392 20.27 35.81 -0.57
C GLU A 392 21.52 35.12 -1.15
N SER A 393 21.44 33.81 -1.39
CA SER A 393 22.48 32.94 -1.94
C SER A 393 22.52 32.91 -3.49
N SER A 394 23.47 32.17 -4.05
CA SER A 394 23.56 31.78 -5.48
C SER A 394 23.70 30.25 -5.65
N LEU A 395 23.60 29.75 -6.88
CA LEU A 395 23.60 28.31 -7.20
C LEU A 395 24.93 27.83 -7.81
N TRP A 396 25.98 27.82 -7.00
CA TRP A 396 27.29 27.29 -7.39
C TRP A 396 27.27 25.78 -7.64
N GLU A 397 26.30 25.07 -7.09
CA GLU A 397 26.16 23.62 -7.19
C GLU A 397 25.82 23.19 -8.61
N LEU A 398 24.88 23.88 -9.26
CA LEU A 398 24.57 23.65 -10.67
C LEU A 398 25.76 23.99 -11.57
N ARG A 399 26.54 25.01 -11.20
CA ARG A 399 27.78 25.36 -11.91
C ARG A 399 28.83 24.26 -11.77
N ALA A 400 28.97 23.64 -10.61
CA ALA A 400 29.87 22.51 -10.40
C ALA A 400 29.42 21.29 -11.23
N LEU A 401 28.12 21.02 -11.29
CA LEU A 401 27.55 19.92 -12.09
C LEU A 401 27.74 20.08 -13.61
N GLN A 402 28.08 21.27 -14.10
CA GLN A 402 28.46 21.46 -15.51
C GLN A 402 29.77 20.74 -15.88
N ASN A 403 30.59 20.39 -14.89
CA ASN A 403 31.83 19.62 -15.07
C ASN A 403 31.69 18.17 -14.60
N HIS A 404 30.49 17.60 -14.71
CA HIS A 404 30.21 16.22 -14.29
C HIS A 404 30.83 15.19 -15.25
N TYR A 405 31.23 14.02 -14.74
CA TYR A 405 31.87 12.97 -15.54
C TYR A 405 30.96 12.40 -16.63
N TYR A 406 29.65 12.37 -16.38
CA TYR A 406 28.66 11.91 -17.35
C TYR A 406 28.21 13.08 -18.26
N PRO A 407 28.43 13.00 -19.59
CA PRO A 407 28.21 14.13 -20.50
C PRO A 407 26.78 14.66 -20.53
N ASP A 408 25.78 13.80 -20.44
CA ASP A 408 24.38 14.26 -20.55
C ASP A 408 23.92 15.01 -19.30
N VAL A 409 24.48 14.71 -18.12
CA VAL A 409 24.29 15.52 -16.91
C VAL A 409 24.97 16.88 -17.06
N ALA A 410 26.21 16.92 -17.57
CA ALA A 410 26.92 18.18 -17.81
C ALA A 410 26.16 19.09 -18.80
N LYS A 411 25.63 18.51 -19.89
CA LYS A 411 24.76 19.21 -20.85
C LYS A 411 23.47 19.70 -20.20
N ALA A 412 22.80 18.86 -19.41
CA ALA A 412 21.59 19.24 -18.69
C ALA A 412 21.87 20.42 -17.74
N ALA A 413 22.95 20.37 -16.95
CA ALA A 413 23.33 21.46 -16.05
C ALA A 413 23.69 22.75 -16.79
N ALA A 414 24.24 22.65 -18.00
CA ALA A 414 24.56 23.80 -18.84
C ALA A 414 23.33 24.51 -19.42
N THR A 415 22.15 23.86 -19.47
CA THR A 415 20.90 24.49 -19.92
C THR A 415 20.51 25.71 -19.08
N VAL A 416 20.89 25.72 -17.80
CA VAL A 416 20.65 26.83 -16.86
C VAL A 416 21.36 28.13 -17.28
N ASN A 417 22.47 28.02 -18.02
CA ASN A 417 23.19 29.19 -18.54
C ASN A 417 22.52 29.79 -19.79
N GLN A 418 21.63 29.05 -20.44
CA GLN A 418 20.93 29.48 -21.65
C GLN A 418 19.62 30.17 -21.27
N SER A 419 19.05 30.94 -22.20
CA SER A 419 17.69 31.47 -22.02
C SER A 419 16.70 30.31 -22.03
N LEU A 420 16.21 29.93 -20.85
CA LEU A 420 15.20 28.88 -20.71
C LEU A 420 13.93 29.27 -21.49
N SER A 421 13.43 28.34 -22.31
CA SER A 421 12.14 28.46 -22.99
C SER A 421 10.99 28.52 -21.99
N GLU A 422 9.86 29.11 -22.40
CA GLU A 422 8.63 29.13 -21.60
C GLU A 422 7.99 27.73 -21.46
N ILE A 423 8.25 26.82 -22.40
CA ILE A 423 7.74 25.45 -22.38
C ILE A 423 8.48 24.63 -21.33
N GLU A 424 7.73 23.94 -20.47
CA GLU A 424 8.25 23.01 -19.47
C GLU A 424 8.74 21.71 -20.09
N ASP A 425 9.79 21.15 -19.50
CA ASP A 425 10.29 19.82 -19.87
C ASP A 425 9.43 18.75 -19.21
N ASP A 426 9.03 17.71 -19.95
CA ASP A 426 8.33 16.56 -19.37
C ASP A 426 9.33 15.68 -18.59
N ILE A 427 9.18 15.66 -17.27
CA ILE A 427 10.02 14.88 -16.35
C ILE A 427 9.52 13.45 -16.16
N SER A 428 8.33 13.09 -16.66
CA SER A 428 7.67 11.82 -16.34
C SER A 428 8.52 10.59 -16.69
N GLY A 429 9.15 10.59 -17.87
CA GLY A 429 10.04 9.52 -18.31
C GLY A 429 11.40 9.48 -17.61
N LEU A 430 11.76 10.54 -16.87
CA LEU A 430 13.03 10.65 -16.13
C LEU A 430 12.89 10.21 -14.66
N LEU A 431 11.66 10.23 -14.12
CA LEU A 431 11.38 9.86 -12.73
C LEU A 431 11.74 8.40 -12.41
N GLU A 432 11.55 7.50 -13.37
CA GLU A 432 11.75 6.05 -13.20
C GLU A 432 13.12 5.57 -13.71
N LEU A 433 13.93 6.47 -14.27
CA LEU A 433 15.21 6.13 -14.89
C LEU A 433 16.15 5.46 -13.90
N SER A 434 16.63 4.26 -14.22
CA SER A 434 17.58 3.52 -13.38
C SER A 434 19.02 3.57 -13.92
N ALA A 435 20.01 3.34 -13.05
CA ALA A 435 21.40 3.20 -13.47
C ALA A 435 21.62 2.07 -14.50
N TYR A 436 20.82 0.99 -14.40
CA TYR A 436 20.85 -0.11 -15.34
C TYR A 436 20.38 0.32 -16.74
N GLU A 437 19.28 1.07 -16.82
CA GLU A 437 18.80 1.62 -18.10
C GLU A 437 19.78 2.62 -18.71
N LEU A 438 20.46 3.43 -17.88
CA LEU A 438 21.52 4.32 -18.36
C LEU A 438 22.67 3.53 -18.99
N PHE A 439 23.09 2.45 -18.36
CA PHE A 439 24.11 1.56 -18.88
C PHE A 439 23.68 0.91 -20.20
N ASP A 440 22.47 0.33 -20.23
CA ASP A 440 21.92 -0.30 -21.44
C ASP A 440 21.79 0.68 -22.61
N ARG A 441 21.38 1.93 -22.33
CA ARG A 441 21.33 2.99 -23.35
C ARG A 441 22.71 3.27 -23.94
N GLU A 442 23.76 3.23 -23.14
CA GLU A 442 25.13 3.46 -23.62
C GLU A 442 25.65 2.27 -24.43
N VAL A 443 25.37 1.03 -24.00
CA VAL A 443 25.75 -0.18 -24.74
C VAL A 443 25.09 -0.24 -26.13
N MET A 444 23.85 0.24 -26.24
CA MET A 444 23.11 0.25 -27.52
C MET A 444 23.55 1.36 -28.47
N LYS A 445 24.33 2.36 -28.03
CA LYS A 445 24.84 3.42 -28.91
C LYS A 445 25.93 2.85 -29.82
N SER A 446 25.64 2.73 -31.12
CA SER A 446 26.69 2.44 -32.10
C SER A 446 27.54 3.70 -32.33
N THR A 447 28.70 3.76 -31.71
CA THR A 447 29.72 4.77 -32.02
C THR A 447 30.58 4.28 -33.19
N THR A 448 30.69 5.10 -34.23
CA THR A 448 31.51 4.82 -35.43
C THR A 448 33.00 5.08 -35.22
N ASP A 449 33.35 5.97 -34.28
CA ASP A 449 34.74 6.31 -33.96
C ASP A 449 34.99 6.14 -32.46
N VAL A 450 35.94 5.27 -32.10
CA VAL A 450 36.42 5.11 -30.73
C VAL A 450 37.65 6.01 -30.56
N PRO A 451 37.60 7.05 -29.71
CA PRO A 451 38.77 7.88 -29.47
C PRO A 451 39.86 7.06 -28.77
N LEU A 452 41.07 7.08 -29.35
CA LEU A 452 42.25 6.41 -28.79
C LEU A 452 43.16 7.44 -28.14
N GLU A 453 43.79 7.05 -27.03
CA GLU A 453 44.83 7.83 -26.37
C GLU A 453 46.08 7.89 -27.26
N PHE A 454 46.65 9.08 -27.46
CA PHE A 454 47.85 9.26 -28.28
C PHE A 454 49.11 8.82 -27.52
N GLU A 455 49.10 8.98 -26.19
CA GLU A 455 50.22 8.59 -25.34
C GLU A 455 50.37 7.06 -25.26
N GLN A 456 51.52 6.55 -25.69
CA GLN A 456 51.83 5.14 -25.60
C GLN A 456 52.04 4.72 -24.14
N VAL A 457 51.24 3.75 -23.70
CA VAL A 457 51.36 3.12 -22.38
C VAL A 457 52.60 2.24 -22.36
N ARG A 458 53.59 2.56 -21.52
CA ARG A 458 54.84 1.79 -21.35
C ARG A 458 54.77 0.73 -20.25
N GLY A 459 53.80 0.87 -19.34
CA GLY A 459 53.49 -0.06 -18.25
C GLY A 459 52.20 0.37 -17.54
N LEU A 460 51.67 -0.48 -16.64
CA LEU A 460 50.37 -0.24 -15.98
C LEU A 460 50.38 1.01 -15.07
N PHE A 461 51.54 1.32 -14.46
CA PHE A 461 51.76 2.46 -13.54
C PHE A 461 52.89 3.40 -13.99
N ASP A 462 53.18 3.46 -15.29
CA ASP A 462 54.42 4.07 -15.81
C ASP A 462 54.23 5.50 -16.35
N LYS A 463 53.11 6.16 -16.02
CA LYS A 463 52.88 7.58 -16.40
C LYS A 463 53.60 8.52 -15.43
N LYS A 464 54.14 9.64 -15.95
CA LYS A 464 54.71 10.70 -15.10
C LYS A 464 53.57 11.30 -14.25
N ASN A 465 53.70 11.22 -12.92
CA ASN A 465 52.68 11.57 -11.92
C ASN A 465 51.49 10.59 -11.86
N ASP A 466 51.73 9.30 -12.08
CA ASP A 466 50.72 8.29 -11.83
C ASP A 466 50.50 8.11 -10.32
N ILE A 467 49.39 8.66 -9.82
CA ILE A 467 48.98 8.54 -8.42
C ILE A 467 48.82 7.07 -8.03
N PHE A 468 48.45 6.17 -8.95
CA PHE A 468 48.33 4.75 -8.63
C PHE A 468 49.68 4.09 -8.34
N ALA A 469 50.76 4.53 -8.99
CA ALA A 469 52.11 4.05 -8.72
C ALA A 469 52.58 4.38 -7.29
N GLU A 470 52.04 5.45 -6.69
CA GLU A 470 52.36 5.87 -5.32
C GLU A 470 51.69 4.99 -4.26
N TYR A 471 50.51 4.43 -4.56
CA TYR A 471 49.70 3.68 -3.59
C TYR A 471 49.64 2.16 -3.85
N PHE A 472 49.92 1.70 -5.07
CA PHE A 472 49.82 0.29 -5.46
C PHE A 472 51.14 -0.23 -6.01
N ALA A 473 51.60 -1.37 -5.48
CA ALA A 473 52.73 -2.12 -6.03
C ALA A 473 52.21 -3.21 -6.96
N LEU A 474 52.88 -3.41 -8.10
CA LEU A 474 52.69 -4.57 -8.97
C LEU A 474 53.75 -5.60 -8.55
N ASP A 475 53.33 -6.71 -7.93
CA ASP A 475 54.19 -7.88 -7.69
C ASP A 475 54.31 -8.75 -8.95
#